data_AF-A0A915CLN2-F1
#
_entry.id   AF-A0A915CLN2-F1
#
_cell.length_a   1.000
_cell.length_b   1.000
_cell.length_c   1.000
_cell.angle_alpha   90.00
_cell.angle_beta   90.00
_cell.angle_gamma   90.00
#
_symmetry.space_group_name_H-M   'P 1'
#
loop_
_entity.id
_entity.type
_entity.pdbx_description
1 polymer ?
#
loop_
_entity_poly.entity_id
_entity_poly.type
_entity_poly.pdbx_seq_one_letter_code
_entity_poly.pdbx_strand_id
1 'polypeptide(L)'
;MLSSMFCPNCCEKPERLCIFGESPYKDPVTQILTCPKCDTEVPKERVLEAVNAMRFIDRIVAKNEIQQMAKEQAVRFLKGIKDRFCKILPTVNVYMCKVIQLLIPLIDPTDSKTLLSLHLESEECVRFCFPPNHPAVAVHLSSIGLFYLRIGHPHRAELYLEMACDILKFTLGSIHPLTVDKLSVLEQAHREVQEARRIVLNSSISFQIPATPSLTTVGSAEAHGVESVIRGASLKETRREESSKQHADNAAGRESNKENSHKDEITTASSTNDSSRGTIEKEQDLIH
;
A
#
# COMPACT_ATOMS: atom_id res chain seq x y z
N MET A 1 -6.46 9.41 -10.07
CA MET A 1 -6.83 8.22 -9.25
C MET A 1 -7.32 8.55 -7.85
N LEU A 2 -6.68 9.44 -7.07
CA LEU A 2 -7.02 9.69 -5.66
C LEU A 2 -8.49 10.06 -5.35
N SER A 3 -9.24 10.59 -6.32
CA SER A 3 -10.68 10.87 -6.23
C SER A 3 -11.49 10.10 -7.28
N SER A 4 -11.16 8.82 -7.45
CA SER A 4 -11.87 7.91 -8.35
C SER A 4 -13.02 7.18 -7.67
N MET A 5 -13.95 6.70 -8.48
CA MET A 5 -15.04 5.80 -8.13
C MET A 5 -15.03 4.58 -9.05
N PHE A 6 -15.74 3.53 -8.66
CA PHE A 6 -16.00 2.38 -9.52
C PHE A 6 -17.14 2.67 -10.52
N CYS A 7 -16.99 2.21 -11.76
CA CYS A 7 -18.07 2.24 -12.75
C CYS A 7 -19.24 1.34 -12.29
N PRO A 8 -20.48 1.86 -12.16
CA PRO A 8 -21.63 1.08 -11.69
C PRO A 8 -22.11 0.02 -12.70
N ASN A 9 -21.66 0.08 -13.95
CA ASN A 9 -22.15 -0.74 -15.06
C ASN A 9 -21.21 -1.92 -15.41
N CYS A 10 -20.05 -2.03 -14.74
CA CYS A 10 -19.04 -3.05 -15.00
C CYS A 10 -19.11 -4.19 -13.97
N CYS A 11 -19.67 -5.35 -14.33
CA CYS A 11 -20.09 -6.38 -13.38
C CYS A 11 -18.95 -7.06 -12.57
N GLU A 12 -17.89 -7.55 -13.22
CA GLU A 12 -16.88 -8.39 -12.53
C GLU A 12 -15.69 -7.63 -11.94
N LYS A 13 -15.19 -6.65 -12.70
CA LYS A 13 -14.02 -5.83 -12.34
C LYS A 13 -14.34 -4.38 -12.71
N PRO A 14 -14.96 -3.60 -11.81
CA PRO A 14 -15.39 -2.24 -12.11
C PRO A 14 -14.24 -1.32 -12.48
N GLU A 15 -14.42 -0.51 -13.53
CA GLU A 15 -13.38 0.43 -13.96
C GLU A 15 -13.26 1.63 -13.02
N ARG A 16 -12.06 2.21 -12.90
CA ARG A 16 -11.73 3.26 -11.92
C ARG A 16 -11.77 4.65 -12.56
N LEU A 17 -12.93 5.29 -12.46
CA LEU A 17 -13.25 6.55 -13.12
C LEU A 17 -12.93 7.75 -12.21
N CYS A 18 -12.13 8.71 -12.67
CA CYS A 18 -11.79 9.92 -11.94
C CYS A 18 -12.92 10.95 -12.02
N ILE A 19 -13.43 11.41 -10.86
CA ILE A 19 -14.53 12.39 -10.80
C ILE A 19 -14.01 13.81 -11.05
N PHE A 20 -12.88 14.15 -10.41
CA PHE A 20 -12.25 15.48 -10.48
C PHE A 20 -11.02 15.47 -11.39
N GLY A 21 -10.70 16.64 -11.93
CA GLY A 21 -9.70 16.80 -12.99
C GLY A 21 -10.24 16.48 -14.38
N GLU A 22 -9.33 16.52 -15.35
CA GLU A 22 -9.53 16.12 -16.74
C GLU A 22 -9.29 14.62 -16.92
N SER A 23 -9.93 14.02 -17.92
CA SER A 23 -9.74 12.60 -18.30
C SER A 23 -10.28 12.39 -19.71
N PRO A 24 -9.68 11.49 -20.54
CA PRO A 24 -10.09 11.31 -21.94
C PRO A 24 -11.50 10.73 -22.11
N TYR A 25 -12.06 10.16 -21.04
CA TYR A 25 -13.39 9.57 -20.97
C TYR A 25 -14.43 10.48 -20.29
N LYS A 26 -14.09 11.77 -20.12
CA LYS A 26 -14.90 12.77 -19.44
C LYS A 26 -15.13 13.96 -20.37
N ASP A 27 -16.39 14.25 -20.69
CA ASP A 27 -16.73 15.37 -21.56
C ASP A 27 -16.39 16.72 -20.87
N PRO A 28 -15.63 17.62 -21.52
CA PRO A 28 -15.11 18.82 -20.86
C PRO A 28 -16.21 19.86 -20.55
N VAL A 29 -17.31 19.88 -21.30
CA VAL A 29 -18.36 20.91 -21.17
C VAL A 29 -19.46 20.47 -20.20
N THR A 30 -20.01 19.28 -20.41
CA THR A 30 -21.11 18.69 -19.64
C THR A 30 -20.65 17.97 -18.38
N GLN A 31 -19.35 17.67 -18.27
CA GLN A 31 -18.72 16.90 -17.19
C GLN A 31 -19.28 15.46 -17.05
N ILE A 32 -19.96 14.94 -18.08
CA ILE A 32 -20.45 13.56 -18.12
C ILE A 32 -19.26 12.60 -18.22
N LEU A 33 -19.35 11.47 -17.51
CA LEU A 33 -18.38 10.39 -17.54
C LEU A 33 -18.92 9.24 -18.39
N THR A 34 -18.18 8.82 -19.40
CA THR A 34 -18.40 7.56 -20.12
C THR A 34 -17.38 6.54 -19.62
N CYS A 35 -17.77 5.28 -19.44
CA CYS A 35 -16.83 4.26 -18.98
C CYS A 35 -15.99 3.72 -20.15
N PRO A 36 -14.64 3.87 -20.17
CA PRO A 36 -13.78 3.42 -21.28
C PRO A 36 -13.58 1.88 -21.33
N LYS A 37 -14.46 1.12 -20.68
CA LYS A 37 -14.43 -0.35 -20.57
C LYS A 37 -15.74 -1.03 -20.96
N CYS A 38 -16.86 -0.31 -20.86
CA CYS A 38 -18.18 -0.81 -21.26
C CYS A 38 -18.98 0.22 -22.07
N ASP A 39 -18.31 1.32 -22.48
CA ASP A 39 -18.78 2.41 -23.34
C ASP A 39 -20.14 3.02 -22.94
N THR A 40 -20.51 2.84 -21.67
CA THR A 40 -21.77 3.30 -21.09
C THR A 40 -21.54 4.60 -20.32
N GLU A 41 -22.44 5.57 -20.49
CA GLU A 41 -22.50 6.75 -19.63
C GLU A 41 -22.77 6.37 -18.16
N VAL A 42 -22.16 7.11 -17.24
CA VAL A 42 -22.33 6.94 -15.79
C VAL A 42 -23.44 7.87 -15.31
N PRO A 43 -24.54 7.34 -14.72
CA PRO A 43 -25.63 8.18 -14.21
C PRO A 43 -25.14 9.20 -13.18
N LYS A 44 -25.60 10.46 -13.29
CA LYS A 44 -25.16 11.59 -12.45
C LYS A 44 -25.43 11.33 -10.97
N GLU A 45 -26.45 10.54 -10.67
CA GLU A 45 -26.86 10.09 -9.34
C GLU A 45 -25.77 9.22 -8.68
N ARG A 46 -25.09 8.36 -9.45
CA ARG A 46 -24.00 7.50 -8.97
C ARG A 46 -22.70 8.29 -8.76
N VAL A 47 -22.45 9.29 -9.61
CA VAL A 47 -21.33 10.24 -9.39
C VAL A 47 -21.58 11.06 -8.11
N LEU A 48 -22.82 11.53 -7.91
CA LEU A 48 -23.22 12.26 -6.71
C LEU A 48 -23.19 11.38 -5.44
N GLU A 49 -23.56 10.10 -5.55
CA GLU A 49 -23.40 9.10 -4.48
C GLU A 49 -21.94 8.99 -4.03
N ALA A 50 -21.00 8.82 -4.98
CA ALA A 50 -19.57 8.76 -4.68
C ALA A 50 -19.03 10.07 -4.07
N VAL A 51 -19.44 11.23 -4.59
CA VAL A 51 -19.08 12.55 -4.02
C VAL A 51 -19.63 12.72 -2.60
N ASN A 52 -20.86 12.26 -2.34
CA ASN A 52 -21.47 12.33 -1.02
C ASN A 52 -20.84 11.33 -0.02
N ALA A 53 -20.38 10.17 -0.48
CA ALA A 53 -19.57 9.25 0.32
C ALA A 53 -18.24 9.90 0.76
N MET A 54 -17.51 10.52 -0.17
CA MET A 54 -16.27 11.25 0.14
C MET A 54 -16.52 12.40 1.14
N ARG A 55 -17.55 13.22 0.92
CA ARG A 55 -17.97 14.31 1.84
C ARG A 55 -18.45 13.80 3.21
N PHE A 56 -19.02 12.60 3.28
CA PHE A 56 -19.43 11.99 4.55
C PHE A 56 -18.20 11.57 5.37
N ILE A 57 -17.24 10.89 4.73
CA ILE A 57 -15.95 10.53 5.36
C ILE A 57 -15.22 11.79 5.85
N ASP A 58 -15.14 12.84 5.03
CA ASP A 58 -14.39 14.05 5.39
C ASP A 58 -14.97 14.79 6.60
N ARG A 59 -16.29 14.79 6.77
CA ARG A 59 -16.95 15.38 7.96
C ARG A 59 -16.65 14.59 9.24
N ILE A 60 -16.56 13.27 9.17
CA ILE A 60 -16.19 12.41 10.30
C ILE A 60 -14.75 12.72 10.75
N VAL A 61 -13.84 12.85 9.78
CA VAL A 61 -12.44 13.23 10.00
C VAL A 61 -12.35 14.62 10.62
N ALA A 62 -13.00 15.63 10.01
CA ALA A 62 -12.88 17.03 10.41
C ALA A 62 -13.46 17.36 11.80
N LYS A 63 -14.45 16.59 12.27
CA LYS A 63 -15.10 16.78 13.56
C LYS A 63 -14.49 15.98 14.72
N ASN A 64 -13.52 15.10 14.45
CA ASN A 64 -13.03 14.12 15.42
C ASN A 64 -14.14 13.23 16.03
N GLU A 65 -15.22 12.92 15.29
CA GLU A 65 -16.33 12.08 15.79
C GLU A 65 -15.81 10.73 16.32
N ILE A 66 -14.75 10.18 15.69
CA ILE A 66 -14.06 8.95 16.10
C ILE A 66 -13.41 9.03 17.50
N GLN A 67 -12.90 10.20 17.91
CA GLN A 67 -12.25 10.38 19.21
C GLN A 67 -13.25 10.45 20.38
N GLN A 68 -14.52 10.72 20.09
CA GLN A 68 -15.61 10.82 21.07
C GLN A 68 -16.26 9.44 21.34
N MET A 69 -15.88 8.41 20.60
CA MET A 69 -16.46 7.06 20.66
C MET A 69 -15.58 6.10 21.46
N ALA A 70 -16.19 5.13 22.13
CA ALA A 70 -15.46 4.00 22.70
C ALA A 70 -14.73 3.22 21.58
N LYS A 71 -13.53 2.68 21.86
CA LYS A 71 -12.64 2.05 20.87
C LYS A 71 -13.35 1.00 20.02
N GLU A 72 -14.15 0.13 20.63
CA GLU A 72 -14.89 -0.95 19.98
C GLU A 72 -16.01 -0.40 19.09
N GLN A 73 -16.63 0.70 19.49
CA GLN A 73 -17.68 1.38 18.73
C GLN A 73 -17.08 2.09 17.51
N ALA A 74 -15.94 2.78 17.68
CA ALA A 74 -15.18 3.40 16.60
C ALA A 74 -14.71 2.36 15.56
N VAL A 75 -14.17 1.22 16.00
CA VAL A 75 -13.79 0.09 15.12
C VAL A 75 -14.99 -0.44 14.33
N ARG A 76 -16.14 -0.66 14.97
CA ARG A 76 -17.37 -1.11 14.28
C ARG A 76 -17.85 -0.08 13.25
N PHE A 77 -17.84 1.19 13.61
CA PHE A 77 -18.29 2.30 12.75
C PHE A 77 -17.39 2.46 11.51
N LEU A 78 -16.08 2.52 11.68
CA LEU A 78 -15.13 2.61 10.57
C LEU A 78 -15.15 1.37 9.67
N LYS A 79 -15.31 0.16 10.24
CA LYS A 79 -15.51 -1.07 9.44
C LYS A 79 -16.83 -1.02 8.65
N GLY A 80 -17.93 -0.53 9.24
CA GLY A 80 -19.20 -0.34 8.54
C GLY A 80 -19.14 0.69 7.41
N ILE A 81 -18.38 1.78 7.59
CA ILE A 81 -18.10 2.77 6.56
C ILE A 81 -17.30 2.15 5.40
N LYS A 82 -16.25 1.39 5.72
CA LYS A 82 -15.41 0.69 4.74
C LYS A 82 -16.24 -0.31 3.91
N ASP A 83 -17.07 -1.13 4.55
CA ASP A 83 -17.94 -2.10 3.86
C ASP A 83 -19.04 -1.43 3.02
N ARG A 84 -19.64 -0.35 3.52
CA ARG A 84 -20.66 0.41 2.77
C ARG A 84 -20.08 1.01 1.48
N PHE A 85 -18.86 1.56 1.53
CA PHE A 85 -18.31 2.33 0.41
C PHE A 85 -17.31 1.57 -0.47
N CYS A 86 -16.84 0.37 -0.11
CA CYS A 86 -15.93 -0.43 -0.95
C CYS A 86 -16.53 -0.81 -2.32
N LYS A 87 -17.85 -0.77 -2.47
CA LYS A 87 -18.57 -1.02 -3.74
C LYS A 87 -18.64 0.21 -4.65
N ILE A 88 -18.27 1.39 -4.14
CA ILE A 88 -18.43 2.70 -4.80
C ILE A 88 -17.06 3.37 -4.98
N LEU A 89 -16.19 3.29 -3.98
CA LEU A 89 -14.86 3.90 -3.95
C LEU A 89 -13.77 2.81 -3.92
N PRO A 90 -12.80 2.80 -4.86
CA PRO A 90 -11.65 1.91 -4.79
C PRO A 90 -10.73 2.29 -3.62
N THR A 91 -9.87 1.36 -3.17
CA THR A 91 -8.96 1.62 -2.05
C THR A 91 -7.88 2.68 -2.34
N VAL A 92 -7.55 2.91 -3.61
CA VAL A 92 -6.72 4.04 -4.09
C VAL A 92 -7.39 5.42 -3.90
N ASN A 93 -8.68 5.46 -3.53
CA ASN A 93 -9.36 6.71 -3.20
C ASN A 93 -8.87 7.20 -1.82
N VAL A 94 -8.44 8.47 -1.76
CA VAL A 94 -7.83 9.06 -0.55
C VAL A 94 -8.78 9.07 0.66
N TYR A 95 -10.09 9.10 0.44
CA TYR A 95 -11.08 9.02 1.52
C TYR A 95 -11.22 7.59 2.06
N MET A 96 -11.10 6.55 1.22
CA MET A 96 -11.00 5.16 1.70
C MET A 96 -9.70 4.94 2.48
N CYS A 97 -8.60 5.52 2.01
CA CYS A 97 -7.33 5.52 2.75
C CYS A 97 -7.45 6.24 4.11
N LYS A 98 -8.09 7.41 4.19
CA LYS A 98 -8.40 8.11 5.46
C LYS A 98 -9.14 7.19 6.45
N VAL A 99 -10.15 6.45 6.01
CA VAL A 99 -10.91 5.49 6.86
C VAL A 99 -10.00 4.35 7.36
N ILE A 100 -9.11 3.83 6.50
CA ILE A 100 -8.15 2.79 6.87
C ILE A 100 -7.12 3.31 7.89
N GLN A 101 -6.57 4.50 7.67
CA GLN A 101 -5.59 5.12 8.58
C GLN A 101 -6.18 5.49 9.95
N LEU A 102 -7.47 5.84 10.01
CA LEU A 102 -8.20 6.00 11.28
C LEU A 102 -8.46 4.66 11.99
N LEU A 103 -8.59 3.56 11.24
CA LEU A 103 -8.88 2.24 11.80
C LEU A 103 -7.62 1.56 12.37
N ILE A 104 -6.46 1.70 11.71
CA ILE A 104 -5.18 1.09 12.11
C ILE A 104 -4.83 1.28 13.61
N PRO A 105 -4.80 2.51 14.19
CA PRO A 105 -4.47 2.71 15.60
C PRO A 105 -5.53 2.18 16.59
N LEU A 106 -6.71 1.79 16.09
CA LEU A 106 -7.78 1.21 16.89
C LEU A 106 -7.80 -0.33 16.87
N ILE A 107 -6.96 -0.97 16.05
CA ILE A 107 -6.75 -2.43 16.09
C ILE A 107 -5.83 -2.78 17.27
N ASP A 108 -5.80 -4.06 17.66
CA ASP A 108 -4.85 -4.57 18.64
C ASP A 108 -3.45 -4.70 18.00
N PRO A 109 -2.36 -4.18 18.61
CA PRO A 109 -1.01 -4.28 18.04
C PRO A 109 -0.48 -5.72 17.93
N THR A 110 -1.13 -6.71 18.55
CA THR A 110 -0.86 -8.13 18.38
C THR A 110 -1.56 -8.74 17.15
N ASP A 111 -2.70 -8.18 16.72
CA ASP A 111 -3.45 -8.63 15.52
C ASP A 111 -2.77 -8.15 14.22
N SER A 112 -1.60 -8.74 13.99
CA SER A 112 -0.77 -8.52 12.82
C SER A 112 -1.45 -8.96 11.53
N LYS A 113 -2.51 -9.80 11.59
CA LYS A 113 -3.28 -10.23 10.41
C LYS A 113 -4.22 -9.12 9.94
N THR A 114 -5.01 -8.53 10.83
CA THR A 114 -5.87 -7.38 10.49
C THR A 114 -5.02 -6.17 10.11
N LEU A 115 -3.94 -5.88 10.86
CA LEU A 115 -3.04 -4.76 10.56
C LEU A 115 -2.40 -4.90 9.17
N LEU A 116 -1.87 -6.08 8.84
CA LEU A 116 -1.33 -6.37 7.51
C LEU A 116 -2.36 -6.13 6.39
N SER A 117 -3.60 -6.62 6.57
CA SER A 117 -4.68 -6.40 5.58
C SER A 117 -4.92 -4.91 5.35
N LEU A 118 -5.00 -4.12 6.42
CA LEU A 118 -5.24 -2.67 6.32
C LEU A 118 -4.09 -1.92 5.65
N HIS A 119 -2.83 -2.27 5.95
CA HIS A 119 -1.68 -1.65 5.27
C HIS A 119 -1.59 -2.06 3.79
N LEU A 120 -1.85 -3.32 3.43
CA LEU A 120 -1.88 -3.76 2.03
C LEU A 120 -3.01 -3.07 1.24
N GLU A 121 -4.22 -3.00 1.80
CA GLU A 121 -5.35 -2.32 1.16
C GLU A 121 -5.08 -0.84 0.85
N SER A 122 -4.30 -0.16 1.71
CA SER A 122 -3.97 1.26 1.55
C SER A 122 -2.68 1.54 0.78
N GLU A 123 -1.88 0.52 0.43
CA GLU A 123 -0.56 0.72 -0.21
C GLU A 123 -0.67 1.50 -1.54
N GLU A 124 -1.58 1.11 -2.45
CA GLU A 124 -1.73 1.80 -3.75
C GLU A 124 -2.04 3.30 -3.55
N CYS A 125 -2.86 3.66 -2.55
CA CYS A 125 -3.12 5.06 -2.23
C CYS A 125 -1.86 5.77 -1.69
N VAL A 126 -1.11 5.13 -0.78
CA VAL A 126 0.13 5.71 -0.23
C VAL A 126 1.16 5.97 -1.33
N ARG A 127 1.34 5.01 -2.26
CA ARG A 127 2.22 5.17 -3.43
C ARG A 127 1.76 6.22 -4.45
N PHE A 128 0.48 6.60 -4.43
CA PHE A 128 -0.08 7.64 -5.29
C PHE A 128 -0.09 9.03 -4.61
N CYS A 129 -0.11 9.08 -3.27
CA CYS A 129 -0.06 10.31 -2.48
C CYS A 129 1.36 10.90 -2.34
N PHE A 130 2.41 10.09 -2.52
CA PHE A 130 3.79 10.49 -2.28
C PHE A 130 4.72 10.12 -3.45
N PRO A 131 5.81 10.86 -3.70
CA PRO A 131 6.86 10.44 -4.62
C PRO A 131 7.43 9.05 -4.26
N PRO A 132 7.94 8.26 -5.23
CA PRO A 132 8.45 6.91 -4.97
C PRO A 132 9.51 6.86 -3.87
N ASN A 133 10.43 7.82 -3.88
CA ASN A 133 11.51 7.96 -2.90
C ASN A 133 11.10 8.91 -1.77
N HIS A 134 9.92 8.71 -1.15
CA HIS A 134 9.47 9.51 -0.02
C HIS A 134 9.48 8.68 1.28
N PRO A 135 10.02 9.18 2.42
CA PRO A 135 10.14 8.40 3.64
C PRO A 135 8.82 7.80 4.17
N ALA A 136 7.67 8.44 3.93
CA ALA A 136 6.37 7.88 4.33
C ALA A 136 6.01 6.59 3.57
N VAL A 137 6.45 6.44 2.31
CA VAL A 137 6.29 5.19 1.54
C VAL A 137 7.13 4.09 2.20
N ALA A 138 8.39 4.38 2.54
CA ALA A 138 9.26 3.44 3.22
C ALA A 138 8.76 3.03 4.60
N VAL A 139 8.20 3.95 5.39
CA VAL A 139 7.59 3.65 6.69
C VAL A 139 6.36 2.73 6.51
N HIS A 140 5.52 2.95 5.50
CA HIS A 140 4.37 2.09 5.22
C HIS A 140 4.79 0.69 4.76
N LEU A 141 5.78 0.58 3.85
CA LEU A 141 6.37 -0.69 3.43
C LEU A 141 7.04 -1.43 4.60
N SER A 142 7.74 -0.71 5.48
CA SER A 142 8.33 -1.27 6.71
C SER A 142 7.28 -1.93 7.61
N SER A 143 6.11 -1.30 7.77
CA SER A 143 5.01 -1.85 8.56
C SER A 143 4.46 -3.13 7.93
N ILE A 144 4.24 -3.15 6.60
CA ILE A 144 3.83 -4.36 5.87
C ILE A 144 4.84 -5.50 6.10
N GLY A 145 6.13 -5.21 5.96
CA GLY A 145 7.19 -6.20 6.18
C GLY A 145 7.25 -6.72 7.62
N LEU A 146 7.15 -5.84 8.62
CA LEU A 146 7.10 -6.21 10.04
C LEU A 146 5.89 -7.11 10.36
N PHE A 147 4.71 -6.83 9.81
CA PHE A 147 3.56 -7.70 10.01
C PHE A 147 3.71 -9.05 9.29
N TYR A 148 4.39 -9.10 8.13
CA TYR A 148 4.73 -10.36 7.48
C TYR A 148 5.68 -11.25 8.30
N LEU A 149 6.66 -10.70 9.03
CA LEU A 149 7.47 -11.46 10.00
C LEU A 149 6.58 -12.06 11.09
N ARG A 150 5.75 -11.22 11.73
CA ARG A 150 4.88 -11.62 12.85
C ARG A 150 3.85 -12.71 12.52
N ILE A 151 3.56 -12.96 11.24
CA ILE A 151 2.67 -14.06 10.80
C ILE A 151 3.43 -15.23 10.16
N GLY A 152 4.76 -15.27 10.22
CA GLY A 152 5.58 -16.37 9.70
C GLY A 152 5.72 -16.39 8.18
N HIS A 153 5.81 -15.23 7.53
CA HIS A 153 6.01 -15.08 6.08
C HIS A 153 7.27 -14.26 5.77
N PRO A 154 8.47 -14.70 6.23
CA PRO A 154 9.68 -13.88 6.17
C PRO A 154 10.14 -13.56 4.74
N HIS A 155 9.84 -14.43 3.76
CA HIS A 155 10.12 -14.20 2.33
C HIS A 155 9.32 -13.02 1.72
N ARG A 156 8.17 -12.66 2.31
CA ARG A 156 7.47 -11.42 1.94
C ARG A 156 7.99 -10.24 2.75
N ALA A 157 8.31 -10.47 4.03
CA ALA A 157 8.89 -9.42 4.87
C ALA A 157 10.18 -8.85 4.25
N GLU A 158 11.10 -9.72 3.86
CA GLU A 158 12.33 -9.44 3.12
C GLU A 158 12.09 -8.43 1.99
N LEU A 159 11.26 -8.77 1.00
CA LEU A 159 10.94 -7.91 -0.15
C LEU A 159 10.42 -6.51 0.25
N TYR A 160 9.48 -6.44 1.21
CA TYR A 160 8.93 -5.15 1.66
C TYR A 160 9.94 -4.33 2.48
N LEU A 161 10.82 -4.99 3.24
CA LEU A 161 11.85 -4.37 4.06
C LEU A 161 13.04 -3.89 3.21
N GLU A 162 13.41 -4.62 2.15
CA GLU A 162 14.45 -4.19 1.19
C GLU A 162 14.02 -2.92 0.47
N MET A 163 12.81 -2.91 -0.11
CA MET A 163 12.22 -1.71 -0.74
C MET A 163 12.15 -0.51 0.22
N ALA A 164 11.80 -0.75 1.49
CA ALA A 164 11.80 0.30 2.51
C ALA A 164 13.21 0.80 2.85
N CYS A 165 14.17 -0.11 3.04
CA CYS A 165 15.55 0.23 3.36
C CYS A 165 16.22 1.02 2.25
N ASP A 166 15.98 0.69 0.97
CA ASP A 166 16.60 1.39 -0.15
C ASP A 166 16.07 2.81 -0.33
N ILE A 167 14.76 3.03 -0.12
CA ILE A 167 14.20 4.39 -0.05
C ILE A 167 14.83 5.17 1.13
N LEU A 168 14.99 4.56 2.31
CA LEU A 168 15.56 5.23 3.49
C LEU A 168 17.07 5.54 3.32
N LYS A 169 17.86 4.62 2.76
CA LYS A 169 19.27 4.86 2.37
C LYS A 169 19.37 6.04 1.40
N PHE A 170 18.52 6.10 0.37
CA PHE A 170 18.52 7.17 -0.61
C PHE A 170 18.09 8.53 -0.03
N THR A 171 17.07 8.54 0.84
CA THR A 171 16.45 9.79 1.34
C THR A 171 17.12 10.37 2.58
N LEU A 172 17.57 9.53 3.51
CA LEU A 172 18.09 9.93 4.83
C LEU A 172 19.55 9.51 5.04
N GLY A 173 20.10 8.67 4.17
CA GLY A 173 21.43 8.08 4.32
C GLY A 173 21.44 6.84 5.23
N SER A 174 22.50 6.04 5.10
CA SER A 174 22.66 4.76 5.80
C SER A 174 22.84 4.86 7.32
N ILE A 175 23.27 6.01 7.82
CA ILE A 175 23.60 6.24 9.26
C ILE A 175 22.39 6.82 10.02
N HIS A 176 21.36 7.33 9.32
CA HIS A 176 20.18 7.90 9.98
C HIS A 176 19.45 6.83 10.82
N PRO A 177 19.03 7.12 12.07
CA PRO A 177 18.48 6.11 12.98
C PRO A 177 17.35 5.27 12.37
N LEU A 178 16.39 5.91 11.69
CA LEU A 178 15.30 5.20 11.01
C LEU A 178 15.79 4.19 9.94
N THR A 179 16.91 4.47 9.27
CA THR A 179 17.51 3.55 8.28
C THR A 179 18.17 2.37 8.98
N VAL A 180 18.92 2.63 10.07
CA VAL A 180 19.57 1.61 10.89
C VAL A 180 18.53 0.67 11.53
N ASP A 181 17.44 1.23 12.08
CA ASP A 181 16.33 0.46 12.63
C ASP A 181 15.75 -0.52 11.61
N LYS A 182 15.49 -0.09 10.36
CA LYS A 182 14.91 -0.98 9.34
C LYS A 182 15.91 -2.00 8.82
N LEU A 183 17.20 -1.67 8.76
CA LEU A 183 18.24 -2.65 8.46
C LEU A 183 18.27 -3.79 9.50
N SER A 184 18.15 -3.49 10.80
CA SER A 184 18.11 -4.55 11.84
C SER A 184 16.92 -5.52 11.69
N VAL A 185 15.77 -5.01 11.22
CA VAL A 185 14.55 -5.82 10.96
C VAL A 185 14.68 -6.59 9.64
N LEU A 186 15.34 -6.03 8.62
CA LEU A 186 15.68 -6.73 7.39
C LEU A 186 16.65 -7.89 7.65
N GLU A 187 17.68 -7.70 8.46
CA GLU A 187 18.58 -8.78 8.88
C GLU A 187 17.85 -9.91 9.63
N GLN A 188 16.81 -9.58 10.40
CA GLN A 188 15.93 -10.60 10.99
C GLN A 188 15.19 -11.38 9.90
N ALA A 189 14.61 -10.70 8.91
CA ALA A 189 13.94 -11.34 7.78
C ALA A 189 14.89 -12.28 7.02
N HIS A 190 16.10 -11.81 6.69
CA HIS A 190 17.13 -12.61 6.03
C HIS A 190 17.49 -13.88 6.83
N ARG A 191 17.66 -13.78 8.17
CA ARG A 191 17.90 -14.96 9.03
C ARG A 191 16.73 -15.95 9.00
N GLU A 192 15.50 -15.47 9.10
CA GLU A 192 14.30 -16.33 9.07
C GLU A 192 14.08 -16.99 7.70
N VAL A 193 14.37 -16.30 6.59
CA VAL A 193 14.34 -16.88 5.23
C VAL A 193 15.42 -17.95 5.05
N GLN A 194 16.64 -17.70 5.51
CA GLN A 194 17.74 -18.66 5.44
C GLN A 194 17.43 -19.93 6.25
N GLU A 195 16.88 -19.79 7.45
CA GLU A 195 16.48 -20.92 8.28
C GLU A 195 15.31 -21.71 7.67
N ALA A 196 14.26 -21.04 7.18
CA ALA A 196 13.16 -21.69 6.47
C ALA A 196 13.66 -22.47 5.23
N ARG A 197 14.58 -21.89 4.45
CA ARG A 197 15.22 -22.55 3.31
C ARG A 197 16.06 -23.76 3.73
N ARG A 198 16.79 -23.67 4.85
CA ARG A 198 17.57 -24.78 5.43
C ARG A 198 16.67 -25.94 5.85
N ILE A 199 15.53 -25.65 6.50
CA ILE A 199 14.54 -26.66 6.90
C ILE A 199 14.00 -27.40 5.68
N VAL A 200 13.60 -26.69 4.62
CA VAL A 200 13.09 -27.30 3.37
C VAL A 200 14.17 -28.12 2.65
N LEU A 201 15.41 -27.66 2.63
CA LEU A 201 16.51 -28.40 2.02
C LEU A 201 16.81 -29.69 2.79
N ASN A 202 16.89 -29.61 4.12
CA ASN A 202 17.17 -30.76 4.98
C ASN A 202 16.02 -31.79 4.96
N SER A 203 14.76 -31.36 4.93
CA SER A 203 13.63 -32.29 4.80
C SER A 203 13.63 -32.99 3.42
N SER A 204 13.99 -32.27 2.36
CA SER A 204 14.15 -32.83 1.01
C SER A 204 15.28 -33.88 0.94
N ILE A 205 16.40 -33.61 1.61
CA ILE A 205 17.51 -34.59 1.74
C ILE A 205 17.08 -35.81 2.56
N SER A 206 16.32 -35.62 3.64
CA SER A 206 15.82 -36.73 4.48
C SER A 206 14.83 -37.67 3.78
N PHE A 207 14.33 -37.30 2.59
CA PHE A 207 13.46 -38.14 1.76
C PHE A 207 14.23 -38.93 0.69
N GLN A 208 15.56 -38.85 0.64
CA GLN A 208 16.36 -39.70 -0.24
C GLN A 208 16.42 -41.14 0.34
N ILE A 209 15.96 -42.08 -0.48
CA ILE A 209 15.74 -43.50 -0.15
C ILE A 209 17.04 -44.14 0.39
N PRO A 210 16.99 -44.99 1.43
CA PRO A 210 18.17 -45.71 1.91
C PRO A 210 18.82 -46.50 0.77
N ALA A 211 20.13 -46.33 0.60
CA ALA A 211 20.88 -47.00 -0.46
C ALA A 211 20.75 -48.52 -0.34
N THR A 212 20.17 -49.16 -1.35
CA THR A 212 20.14 -50.62 -1.44
C THR A 212 21.57 -51.14 -1.61
N PRO A 213 22.01 -52.14 -0.82
CA PRO A 213 23.36 -52.68 -0.95
C PRO A 213 23.53 -53.33 -2.33
N SER A 214 24.70 -53.11 -2.94
CA SER A 214 24.99 -53.54 -4.30
C SER A 214 24.90 -55.06 -4.44
N LEU A 215 24.05 -55.54 -5.35
CA LEU A 215 23.96 -56.98 -5.65
C LEU A 215 25.20 -57.43 -6.44
N THR A 216 25.88 -58.46 -5.95
CA THR A 216 27.10 -59.00 -6.57
C THR A 216 26.82 -59.69 -7.90
N THR A 217 27.73 -59.53 -8.85
CA THR A 217 27.66 -60.06 -10.22
C THR A 217 27.82 -61.57 -10.31
N VAL A 218 26.82 -62.28 -10.87
CA VAL A 218 26.97 -63.63 -11.46
C VAL A 218 25.97 -63.81 -12.60
N GLY A 219 26.37 -64.46 -13.70
CA GLY A 219 25.47 -65.19 -14.60
C GLY A 219 25.14 -64.54 -15.95
N SER A 220 25.49 -65.24 -17.03
CA SER A 220 25.10 -64.93 -18.42
C SER A 220 24.03 -65.91 -18.91
N ALA A 221 23.07 -65.44 -19.72
CA ALA A 221 22.21 -66.25 -20.59
C ALA A 221 21.56 -65.36 -21.67
N GLU A 222 21.01 -65.95 -22.73
CA GLU A 222 20.64 -65.25 -23.96
C GLU A 222 19.14 -65.27 -24.31
N ALA A 223 18.75 -64.25 -25.08
CA ALA A 223 17.80 -64.29 -26.21
C ALA A 223 16.26 -64.37 -26.01
N HIS A 224 15.61 -63.81 -27.04
CA HIS A 224 14.19 -63.82 -27.41
C HIS A 224 13.18 -63.11 -26.46
N GLY A 225 12.23 -62.41 -27.09
CA GLY A 225 11.20 -61.61 -26.42
C GLY A 225 9.92 -61.52 -27.26
N VAL A 226 8.96 -60.70 -26.83
CA VAL A 226 7.65 -60.51 -27.47
C VAL A 226 7.26 -59.02 -27.42
N GLU A 227 6.57 -58.52 -28.45
CA GLU A 227 6.11 -57.12 -28.54
C GLU A 227 4.78 -56.87 -27.82
N SER A 228 4.65 -55.70 -27.16
CA SER A 228 3.50 -54.77 -27.24
C SER A 228 3.87 -53.49 -26.45
N VAL A 229 3.82 -52.27 -27.01
CA VAL A 229 2.61 -51.42 -27.21
C VAL A 229 1.88 -51.24 -25.86
N ILE A 230 1.85 -50.05 -25.23
CA ILE A 230 1.16 -48.83 -25.69
C ILE A 230 1.96 -47.52 -25.46
N ARG A 231 2.26 -46.82 -26.56
CA ARG A 231 2.06 -45.38 -26.86
C ARG A 231 2.10 -44.34 -25.69
N GLY A 232 3.07 -43.41 -25.72
CA GLY A 232 3.09 -42.27 -24.78
C GLY A 232 4.24 -41.25 -24.89
N ALA A 233 4.74 -40.98 -26.11
CA ALA A 233 5.47 -39.76 -26.53
C ALA A 233 5.55 -38.59 -25.51
N SER A 234 6.73 -38.24 -25.01
CA SER A 234 7.72 -37.33 -25.66
C SER A 234 7.28 -35.86 -25.65
N LEU A 235 7.74 -35.07 -24.67
CA LEU A 235 8.90 -34.16 -24.77
C LEU A 235 8.76 -33.03 -25.81
N LYS A 236 8.87 -31.77 -25.35
CA LYS A 236 10.15 -31.03 -25.44
C LYS A 236 10.16 -29.73 -24.64
N GLU A 237 11.32 -29.41 -24.08
CA GLU A 237 11.67 -28.08 -23.61
C GLU A 237 11.88 -27.15 -24.82
N THR A 238 11.68 -25.84 -24.64
CA THR A 238 12.40 -24.82 -25.41
C THR A 238 12.77 -23.65 -24.50
N ARG A 239 14.02 -23.20 -24.63
CA ARG A 239 14.65 -22.15 -23.82
C ARG A 239 15.03 -21.00 -24.77
N ARG A 240 14.58 -19.78 -24.47
CA ARG A 240 15.03 -18.49 -25.03
C ARG A 240 14.40 -17.38 -24.18
N GLU A 241 15.17 -16.55 -23.47
CA GLU A 241 16.07 -15.48 -23.94
C GLU A 241 15.31 -14.20 -24.31
N GLU A 242 15.52 -13.19 -23.47
CA GLU A 242 15.59 -11.74 -23.74
C GLU A 242 14.56 -11.05 -24.64
N SER A 243 13.88 -10.05 -24.06
CA SER A 243 14.14 -8.65 -24.46
C SER A 243 13.56 -7.66 -23.43
N SER A 244 14.25 -6.54 -23.23
CA SER A 244 13.83 -5.46 -22.33
C SER A 244 14.27 -4.11 -22.88
N LYS A 245 13.30 -3.33 -23.39
CA LYS A 245 13.33 -1.95 -23.92
C LYS A 245 11.92 -1.66 -24.49
N GLN A 246 11.34 -0.46 -24.46
CA GLN A 246 11.69 0.83 -23.87
C GLN A 246 10.44 1.43 -23.19
N HIS A 247 10.64 2.34 -22.22
CA HIS A 247 10.26 3.76 -22.40
C HIS A 247 10.82 4.62 -21.26
N ALA A 248 11.48 5.72 -21.62
CA ALA A 248 11.86 6.81 -20.73
C ALA A 248 11.87 8.11 -21.54
N ASP A 249 10.98 9.02 -21.15
CA ASP A 249 11.03 10.49 -21.18
C ASP A 249 11.75 11.26 -22.31
N ASN A 250 10.92 11.94 -23.11
CA ASN A 250 10.86 13.40 -23.26
C ASN A 250 12.13 14.23 -23.47
N ALA A 251 12.19 14.80 -24.68
CA ALA A 251 12.24 16.25 -24.93
C ALA A 251 13.22 17.12 -24.10
N ALA A 252 14.38 17.42 -24.68
CA ALA A 252 15.14 18.61 -24.33
C ALA A 252 14.55 19.85 -25.03
N GLY A 253 14.01 20.79 -24.25
CA GLY A 253 13.53 22.09 -24.71
C GLY A 253 14.13 23.21 -23.86
N ARG A 254 14.85 24.15 -24.48
CA ARG A 254 15.34 25.36 -23.80
C ARG A 254 14.19 26.32 -23.59
N GLU A 255 14.18 27.02 -22.45
CA GLU A 255 14.25 28.48 -22.51
C GLU A 255 14.81 29.08 -21.21
N SER A 256 15.16 30.37 -21.27
CA SER A 256 15.95 31.05 -20.26
C SER A 256 15.45 32.47 -20.07
N ASN A 257 15.15 32.85 -18.82
CA ASN A 257 15.29 34.21 -18.26
C ASN A 257 14.73 34.24 -16.81
N LYS A 258 14.93 35.25 -15.96
CA LYS A 258 15.99 36.26 -15.72
C LYS A 258 15.37 37.34 -14.82
N GLU A 259 16.02 37.70 -13.71
CA GLU A 259 15.57 38.75 -12.77
C GLU A 259 14.17 38.50 -12.12
N ASN A 260 13.75 39.18 -11.05
CA ASN A 260 14.36 40.34 -10.38
C ASN A 260 14.29 40.23 -8.84
N SER A 261 15.22 40.89 -8.15
CA SER A 261 15.17 41.15 -6.72
C SER A 261 14.74 42.59 -6.46
N HIS A 262 13.84 42.83 -5.51
CA HIS A 262 13.70 44.14 -4.85
C HIS A 262 13.45 43.96 -3.35
N LYS A 263 13.88 44.96 -2.58
CA LYS A 263 13.64 45.12 -1.15
C LYS A 263 12.72 46.33 -0.93
N ASP A 264 12.64 46.75 0.34
CA ASP A 264 12.31 48.11 0.80
C ASP A 264 10.80 48.48 0.78
N GLU A 265 10.24 49.23 1.74
CA GLU A 265 10.68 49.55 3.11
C GLU A 265 9.48 49.94 4.02
N ILE A 266 9.68 49.90 5.35
CA ILE A 266 9.17 50.78 6.44
C ILE A 266 7.98 51.72 6.08
N THR A 267 6.79 51.66 6.70
CA THR A 267 6.30 52.28 7.99
C THR A 267 4.81 51.83 8.20
N THR A 268 3.95 52.09 9.21
CA THR A 268 3.79 52.84 10.50
C THR A 268 2.97 51.93 11.46
N ALA A 269 2.97 51.97 12.81
CA ALA A 269 3.05 52.99 13.87
C ALA A 269 1.70 53.61 14.35
N SER A 270 1.29 53.26 15.60
CA SER A 270 0.25 53.90 16.46
C SER A 270 -1.21 53.99 15.96
N SER A 271 -2.28 53.99 16.76
CA SER A 271 -2.57 53.82 18.22
C SER A 271 -4.07 53.39 18.35
N THR A 272 -4.72 53.03 19.47
CA THR A 272 -4.80 53.64 20.83
C THR A 272 -5.30 52.64 21.90
N ASN A 273 -5.08 53.00 23.18
CA ASN A 273 -5.93 52.88 24.39
C ASN A 273 -7.30 52.14 24.25
N ASP A 274 -7.77 51.40 25.26
CA ASP A 274 -7.93 51.91 26.63
C ASP A 274 -7.80 50.88 27.79
N SER A 275 -7.75 51.41 29.01
CA SER A 275 -7.67 50.70 30.30
C SER A 275 -9.06 50.14 30.72
N SER A 276 -9.16 49.15 31.61
CA SER A 276 -9.13 49.42 33.06
C SER A 276 -9.15 48.16 33.94
N ARG A 277 -8.56 48.31 35.14
CA ARG A 277 -8.82 47.67 36.45
C ARG A 277 -9.71 46.40 36.53
N GLY A 278 -9.35 45.39 37.31
CA GLY A 278 -8.20 45.32 38.23
C GLY A 278 -8.14 44.05 39.10
N THR A 279 -7.15 44.02 39.99
CA THR A 279 -6.75 42.89 40.86
C THR A 279 -7.53 42.77 42.16
N ILE A 280 -7.73 41.53 42.62
CA ILE A 280 -7.80 41.00 44.02
C ILE A 280 -7.96 39.47 43.83
N GLU A 281 -7.04 38.62 44.29
CA GLU A 281 -7.02 37.96 45.62
C GLU A 281 -8.34 37.23 45.95
N LYS A 282 -8.42 36.03 46.56
CA LYS A 282 -7.51 34.92 46.93
C LYS A 282 -8.43 33.85 47.59
N GLU A 283 -7.97 32.61 47.77
CA GLU A 283 -8.58 31.65 48.75
C GLU A 283 -10.07 31.29 48.49
N GLN A 284 -10.72 30.35 49.19
CA GLN A 284 -10.38 28.93 49.33
C GLN A 284 -11.70 28.12 49.58
N ASP A 285 -11.60 26.79 49.54
CA ASP A 285 -12.41 25.81 50.30
C ASP A 285 -13.95 25.67 50.14
N LEU A 286 -14.32 24.50 49.60
CA LEU A 286 -15.30 23.51 50.14
C LEU A 286 -16.83 23.73 50.09
N ILE A 287 -17.51 22.63 49.72
CA ILE A 287 -18.89 22.21 50.08
C ILE A 287 -20.00 23.12 49.52
N HIS A 288 -20.81 22.64 48.57
CA HIS A 288 -21.81 21.62 48.87
C HIS A 288 -22.17 20.64 47.74
#